data_AF-A0A084GCF5-F1
#
_entry.id   AF-A0A084GCF5-F1
#
_cell.length_a   1.000
_cell.length_b   1.000
_cell.length_c   1.000
_cell.angle_alpha   90.00
_cell.angle_beta   90.00
_cell.angle_gamma   90.00
#
_symmetry.space_group_name_H-M   'P 1'
#
loop_
_entity.id
_entity.type
_entity.pdbx_description
1 polymer ?
#
loop_
_entity_poly.entity_id
_entity_poly.type
_entity_poly.pdbx_seq_one_letter_code
_entity_poly.pdbx_strand_id
1 'polypeptide(L)'
;MGTGITSILLHEFPYNAQWLRYISYICFGLNVLLFTIFLALTVIRYVVYPEIWCVMIAHPAQSLFLGCFPMAFATIINMMVLACSHWGEWLIYTAWVLWWVDVWLSLATCISMPFIVMHRHRPNLENITAALLLPIVPSIVASASGGIVAEVLPSTDHAIMTLITSYILWGIGEFFTGCVLALYFHRLTVHSIPPKEVVVSVFLPIGPLGQGGFGIQELGKVAAKVLPGTTTFGVIDNGAARAAETLYTCGVFLAVMMWGFGVAWMTLAFITIATMKKFPFNMGWWGFTFPLGVLATCTGSLAKNLDSGFFKITTAILSLLVVSFWLLVAIRTTQLAPRTMTSNFNLPIDLERLQNDRLKLVPLEDNLEEWAGAYVQDANRNPHVYDWLTYGPFADAAEYICWYNETSRNNTSELLLAIILKAGTVTRKDSGTGEMTAIEVTDGTFAGLCGLVSQPERATVDLGQLLISRFQRTFVGTHANALLLHYCLDSVEDGGLGLRRVQWQANASNVASVNAAKRLGFQLEGVIRWQQVLPIGKRASEGAGLEREGLPRLGLDGRELGPGRHTAMLSLCWDDWVGGGREHVDSLVRR
;
A
#
# COMPACT_ATOMS: atom_id res chain seq x y z
N MET A 1 0.54 -7.89 13.96
CA MET A 1 -0.82 -7.83 14.55
C MET A 1 -1.73 -8.92 14.00
N GLY A 2 -2.14 -8.89 12.72
CA GLY A 2 -3.02 -9.91 12.13
C GLY A 2 -2.51 -11.35 12.31
N THR A 3 -1.25 -11.60 11.98
CA THR A 3 -0.59 -12.90 12.21
C THR A 3 -0.57 -13.31 13.68
N GLY A 4 -0.40 -12.35 14.59
CA GLY A 4 -0.40 -12.58 16.03
C GLY A 4 -1.76 -13.03 16.56
N ILE A 5 -2.85 -12.36 16.17
CA ILE A 5 -4.20 -12.78 16.61
C ILE A 5 -4.58 -14.14 16.03
N THR A 6 -4.17 -14.45 14.79
CA THR A 6 -4.36 -15.76 14.18
C THR A 6 -3.65 -16.85 15.00
N SER A 7 -2.42 -16.59 15.46
CA SER A 7 -1.69 -17.50 16.35
C SER A 7 -2.43 -17.75 17.67
N ILE A 8 -2.91 -16.69 18.33
CA ILE A 8 -3.68 -16.78 19.59
C ILE A 8 -4.95 -17.61 19.40
N LEU A 9 -5.72 -17.37 18.33
CA LEU A 9 -6.96 -18.11 18.06
C LEU A 9 -6.73 -19.58 17.77
N LEU A 10 -5.64 -19.92 17.07
CA LEU A 10 -5.27 -21.31 16.83
C LEU A 10 -4.81 -22.01 18.13
N HIS A 11 -4.18 -21.28 19.05
CA HIS A 11 -3.77 -21.82 20.36
C HIS A 11 -4.97 -22.13 21.25
N GLU A 12 -5.90 -21.17 21.35
CA GLU A 12 -7.10 -21.21 22.19
C GLU A 12 -8.33 -21.82 21.50
N PHE A 13 -8.14 -22.51 20.36
CA PHE A 13 -9.25 -23.03 19.59
C PHE A 13 -10.13 -23.99 20.43
N PRO A 14 -11.47 -23.83 20.45
CA PRO A 14 -12.35 -24.54 21.39
C PRO A 14 -12.43 -26.05 21.17
N TYR A 15 -12.07 -26.54 19.97
CA TYR A 15 -11.94 -27.96 19.63
C TYR A 15 -10.46 -28.28 19.41
N ASN A 16 -9.67 -28.08 20.47
CA ASN A 16 -8.22 -28.12 20.40
C ASN A 16 -7.72 -29.50 19.96
N ALA A 17 -6.69 -29.50 19.11
CA ALA A 17 -5.99 -30.69 18.65
C ALA A 17 -4.49 -30.38 18.61
N GLN A 18 -3.64 -31.37 18.86
CA GLN A 18 -2.20 -31.14 18.98
C GLN A 18 -1.59 -30.52 17.70
N TRP A 19 -2.12 -30.87 16.53
CA TRP A 19 -1.67 -30.30 15.25
C TRP A 19 -1.99 -28.80 15.13
N LEU A 20 -3.10 -28.32 15.70
CA LEU A 20 -3.45 -26.89 15.71
C LEU A 20 -2.45 -26.07 16.51
N ARG A 21 -1.94 -26.63 17.62
CA ARG A 21 -0.88 -25.98 18.43
C ARG A 21 0.41 -25.77 17.64
N TYR A 22 0.82 -26.75 16.83
CA TYR A 22 2.01 -26.57 15.97
C TYR A 22 1.81 -25.46 14.94
N ILE A 23 0.62 -25.37 14.32
CA ILE A 23 0.31 -24.27 13.38
C ILE A 23 0.32 -22.92 14.12
N SER A 24 -0.25 -22.86 15.33
CA SER A 24 -0.19 -21.67 16.18
C SER A 24 1.26 -21.22 16.43
N TYR A 25 2.16 -22.15 16.75
CA TYR A 25 3.58 -21.83 16.96
C TYR A 25 4.31 -21.38 15.69
N ILE A 26 3.97 -21.93 14.53
CA ILE A 26 4.49 -21.45 13.23
C ILE A 26 4.03 -20.01 12.98
N CYS A 27 2.74 -19.71 13.18
CA CYS A 27 2.22 -18.35 13.08
C CYS A 27 2.86 -17.41 14.10
N PHE A 28 3.15 -17.89 15.32
CA PHE A 28 3.84 -17.12 16.35
C PHE A 28 5.28 -16.76 15.92
N GLY A 29 6.06 -17.74 15.48
CA GLY A 29 7.42 -17.51 14.97
C GLY A 29 7.43 -16.56 13.79
N LEU A 30 6.48 -16.70 12.85
CA LEU A 30 6.30 -15.76 11.75
C LEU A 30 5.95 -14.35 12.23
N ASN A 31 5.09 -14.20 13.24
CA ASN A 31 4.74 -12.89 13.80
C ASN A 31 5.95 -12.20 14.42
N VAL A 32 6.79 -12.93 15.18
CA VAL A 32 8.04 -12.40 15.76
C VAL A 32 9.02 -12.00 14.65
N LEU A 33 9.20 -12.83 13.63
CA LEU A 33 10.07 -12.53 12.50
C LEU A 33 9.64 -11.26 11.76
N LEU A 34 8.36 -11.18 11.37
CA LEU A 34 7.82 -10.01 10.66
C LEU A 34 7.90 -8.74 11.51
N PHE A 35 7.57 -8.83 12.80
CA PHE A 35 7.66 -7.68 13.71
C PHE A 35 9.10 -7.19 13.84
N THR A 36 10.06 -8.10 13.99
CA THR A 36 11.49 -7.76 14.11
C THR A 36 12.02 -7.11 12.83
N ILE A 37 11.68 -7.65 11.66
CA ILE A 37 12.07 -7.08 10.37
C ILE A 37 11.48 -5.67 10.20
N PHE A 38 10.18 -5.49 10.41
CA PHE A 38 9.55 -4.19 10.24
C PHE A 38 9.97 -3.18 11.30
N LEU A 39 10.24 -3.61 12.53
CA LEU A 39 10.84 -2.75 13.55
C LEU A 39 12.23 -2.29 13.11
N ALA A 40 13.10 -3.21 12.67
CA ALA A 40 14.43 -2.86 12.19
C ALA A 40 14.37 -1.88 11.01
N LEU A 41 13.51 -2.13 10.02
CA LEU A 41 13.30 -1.22 8.88
C LEU A 41 12.76 0.15 9.33
N THR A 42 11.86 0.20 10.30
CA THR A 42 11.31 1.44 10.84
C THR A 42 12.38 2.24 11.59
N VAL A 43 13.21 1.56 12.38
CA VAL A 43 14.35 2.18 13.08
C VAL A 43 15.35 2.73 12.05
N ILE A 44 15.74 1.94 11.05
CA ILE A 44 16.64 2.39 9.98
C ILE A 44 16.05 3.61 9.26
N ARG A 45 14.76 3.58 8.91
CA ARG A 45 14.07 4.69 8.24
C ARG A 45 14.19 6.00 9.03
N TYR A 46 13.98 5.97 10.34
CA TYR A 46 14.03 7.19 11.16
C TYR A 46 15.44 7.59 11.60
N VAL A 47 16.41 6.68 11.57
CA VAL A 47 17.83 6.99 11.80
C VAL A 47 18.44 7.64 10.55
N VAL A 48 18.15 7.12 9.36
CA VAL A 48 18.70 7.63 8.09
C VAL A 48 17.98 8.88 7.62
N TYR A 49 16.66 8.98 7.84
CA TYR A 49 15.83 10.10 7.39
C TYR A 49 14.97 10.66 8.55
N PRO A 50 15.59 11.36 9.51
CA PRO A 50 14.90 11.83 10.71
C PRO A 50 13.76 12.82 10.40
N GLU A 51 13.81 13.57 9.29
CA GLU A 51 12.74 14.52 8.94
C GLU A 51 11.39 13.84 8.66
N ILE A 52 11.42 12.56 8.23
CA ILE A 52 10.21 11.80 7.89
C ILE A 52 9.31 11.62 9.11
N TRP A 53 9.86 11.54 10.33
CA TRP A 53 9.05 11.39 11.54
C TRP A 53 8.05 12.54 11.69
N CYS A 54 8.52 13.78 11.54
CA CYS A 54 7.69 14.97 11.63
C CYS A 54 6.62 15.02 10.53
N VAL A 55 6.99 14.59 9.32
CA VAL A 55 6.05 14.49 8.18
C VAL A 55 4.99 13.44 8.45
N MET A 56 5.38 12.27 8.96
CA MET A 56 4.46 11.18 9.28
C MET A 56 3.48 11.59 10.39
N ILE A 57 3.93 12.25 11.46
CA ILE A 57 3.05 12.78 12.52
C ILE A 57 2.09 13.84 11.97
N ALA A 58 2.56 14.68 11.05
CA ALA A 58 1.74 15.72 10.42
C ALA A 58 0.63 15.14 9.51
N HIS A 59 0.83 13.94 8.95
CA HIS A 59 -0.10 13.35 8.00
C HIS A 59 -1.37 12.79 8.70
N PRO A 60 -2.59 13.23 8.33
CA PRO A 60 -3.82 12.91 9.06
C PRO A 60 -4.23 11.43 9.01
N ALA A 61 -3.95 10.71 7.91
CA ALA A 61 -4.23 9.27 7.83
C ALA A 61 -3.11 8.39 8.40
N GLN A 62 -1.86 8.59 7.97
CA GLN A 62 -0.73 7.71 8.32
C GLN A 62 -0.39 7.74 9.81
N SER A 63 -0.46 8.90 10.46
CA SER A 63 -0.15 9.04 11.89
C SER A 63 -1.04 8.18 12.78
N LEU A 64 -2.30 7.91 12.40
CA LEU A 64 -3.23 7.07 13.17
C LEU A 64 -2.74 5.61 13.27
N PHE A 65 -1.96 5.14 12.30
CA PHE A 65 -1.42 3.78 12.29
C PHE A 65 -0.28 3.57 13.29
N LEU A 66 0.21 4.62 13.98
CA LEU A 66 1.18 4.47 15.07
C LEU A 66 0.69 3.51 16.16
N GLY A 67 -0.62 3.47 16.42
CA GLY A 67 -1.21 2.53 17.38
C GLY A 67 -1.09 1.06 16.96
N CYS A 68 -0.87 0.75 15.67
CA CYS A 68 -0.67 -0.63 15.23
C CYS A 68 0.62 -1.25 15.76
N PHE A 69 1.60 -0.44 16.17
CA PHE A 69 2.86 -0.91 16.74
C PHE A 69 2.66 -1.58 18.11
N PRO A 70 2.15 -0.90 19.15
CA PRO A 70 1.88 -1.54 20.45
C PRO A 70 0.89 -2.71 20.32
N MET A 71 -0.16 -2.60 19.50
CA MET A 71 -1.07 -3.72 19.28
C MET A 71 -0.39 -4.97 18.71
N ALA A 72 0.56 -4.80 17.78
CA ALA A 72 1.35 -5.93 17.27
C ALA A 72 2.28 -6.50 18.35
N PHE A 73 2.91 -5.64 19.15
CA PHE A 73 3.81 -6.04 20.21
C PHE A 73 3.09 -6.82 21.32
N ALA A 74 1.91 -6.37 21.74
CA ALA A 74 1.04 -7.06 22.68
C ALA A 74 0.72 -8.50 22.26
N THR A 75 0.46 -8.76 20.97
CA THR A 75 0.20 -10.14 20.50
C THR A 75 1.40 -11.08 20.68
N ILE A 76 2.63 -10.56 20.65
CA ILE A 76 3.84 -11.33 20.91
C ILE A 76 3.93 -11.63 22.40
N ILE A 77 3.73 -10.62 23.26
CA ILE A 77 3.73 -10.77 24.72
C ILE A 77 2.71 -11.82 25.16
N ASN A 78 1.50 -11.77 24.61
CA ASN A 78 0.45 -12.73 24.91
C ASN A 78 0.87 -14.16 24.54
N MET A 79 1.45 -14.38 23.36
CA MET A 79 1.93 -15.70 22.97
C MET A 79 3.15 -16.16 23.77
N MET A 80 4.03 -15.27 24.21
CA MET A 80 5.11 -15.63 25.14
C MET A 80 4.55 -16.21 26.43
N VAL A 81 3.48 -15.63 26.98
CA VAL A 81 2.83 -16.14 28.19
C VAL A 81 2.05 -17.43 27.90
N LEU A 82 1.20 -17.44 26.88
CA LEU A 82 0.30 -18.56 26.58
C LEU A 82 1.05 -19.82 26.14
N ALA A 83 2.09 -19.69 25.31
CA ALA A 83 2.81 -20.82 24.75
C ALA A 83 4.11 -21.16 25.48
N CYS A 84 4.76 -20.21 26.13
CA CYS A 84 6.13 -20.38 26.63
C CYS A 84 6.27 -20.19 28.15
N SER A 85 5.23 -19.85 28.91
CA SER A 85 5.31 -19.66 30.38
C SER A 85 5.93 -20.85 31.13
N HIS A 86 5.77 -22.07 30.59
CA HIS A 86 6.38 -23.28 31.14
C HIS A 86 7.92 -23.34 31.02
N TRP A 87 8.58 -22.37 30.35
CA TRP A 87 10.05 -22.28 30.24
C TRP A 87 10.71 -21.71 31.51
N GLY A 88 9.92 -21.23 32.46
CA GLY A 88 10.37 -20.75 33.76
C GLY A 88 10.02 -19.29 34.02
N GLU A 89 10.17 -18.88 35.29
CA GLU A 89 9.76 -17.55 35.77
C GLU A 89 10.50 -16.40 35.08
N TRP A 90 11.74 -16.61 34.64
CA TRP A 90 12.52 -15.59 33.92
C TRP A 90 11.77 -15.08 32.68
N LEU A 91 11.07 -15.97 31.96
CA LEU A 91 10.31 -15.61 30.77
C LEU A 91 9.06 -14.81 31.16
N ILE A 92 8.40 -15.20 32.25
CA ILE A 92 7.21 -14.50 32.77
C ILE A 92 7.59 -13.06 33.16
N TYR A 93 8.69 -12.87 33.87
CA TYR A 93 9.21 -11.53 34.18
C TYR A 93 9.65 -10.77 32.94
N THR A 94 10.24 -11.44 31.95
CA THR A 94 10.58 -10.81 30.66
C THR A 94 9.31 -10.31 29.95
N ALA A 95 8.27 -11.14 29.85
CA ALA A 95 6.99 -10.76 29.27
C ALA A 95 6.34 -9.59 30.04
N TRP A 96 6.47 -9.57 31.37
CA TRP A 96 5.99 -8.48 32.21
C TRP A 96 6.75 -7.16 32.00
N VAL A 97 8.07 -7.19 31.84
CA VAL A 97 8.86 -5.99 31.49
C VAL A 97 8.49 -5.49 30.09
N LEU A 98 8.35 -6.38 29.12
CA LEU A 98 7.89 -6.02 27.78
C LEU A 98 6.46 -5.45 27.80
N TRP A 99 5.60 -5.97 28.67
CA TRP A 99 4.26 -5.42 28.89
C TRP A 99 4.31 -3.98 29.42
N TRP A 100 5.19 -3.64 30.36
CA TRP A 100 5.36 -2.24 30.78
C TRP A 100 5.81 -1.31 29.64
N VAL A 101 6.67 -1.79 28.75
CA VAL A 101 7.03 -1.05 27.53
C VAL A 101 5.79 -0.85 26.64
N ASP A 102 4.97 -1.88 26.47
CA ASP A 102 3.71 -1.81 25.73
C ASP A 102 2.69 -0.84 26.35
N VAL A 103 2.59 -0.79 27.68
CA VAL A 103 1.77 0.18 28.43
C VAL A 103 2.19 1.61 28.09
N TRP A 104 3.48 1.91 28.15
CA TRP A 104 4.01 3.23 27.81
C TRP A 104 3.71 3.62 26.37
N LEU A 105 3.96 2.73 25.43
CA LEU A 105 3.70 2.96 24.01
C LEU A 105 2.21 3.17 23.73
N SER A 106 1.36 2.36 24.36
CA SER A 106 -0.10 2.42 24.22
C SER A 106 -0.68 3.72 24.76
N LEU A 107 -0.22 4.17 25.93
CA LEU A 107 -0.61 5.46 26.50
C LEU A 107 -0.09 6.63 25.65
N ALA A 108 1.15 6.53 25.17
CA ALA A 108 1.73 7.54 24.31
C ALA A 108 0.87 7.76 23.06
N THR A 109 0.44 6.70 22.38
CA THR A 109 -0.47 6.83 21.21
C THR A 109 -1.87 7.26 21.62
N CYS A 110 -2.43 6.68 22.68
CA CYS A 110 -3.82 6.94 23.10
C CYS A 110 -4.05 8.39 23.56
N ILE A 111 -3.03 9.07 24.07
CA ILE A 111 -3.12 10.45 24.54
C ILE A 111 -2.63 11.44 23.46
N SER A 112 -1.45 11.21 22.89
CA SER A 112 -0.84 12.18 21.98
C SER A 112 -1.58 12.30 20.64
N MET A 113 -2.06 11.18 20.08
CA MET A 113 -2.67 11.19 18.75
C MET A 113 -4.03 11.89 18.73
N PRO A 114 -4.98 11.63 19.67
CA PRO A 114 -6.19 12.43 19.75
C PRO A 114 -5.91 13.92 19.93
N PHE A 115 -4.92 14.29 20.73
CA PHE A 115 -4.49 15.68 20.88
C PHE A 115 -3.99 16.29 19.57
N ILE A 116 -3.14 15.58 18.83
CA ILE A 116 -2.63 16.00 17.51
C ILE A 116 -3.78 16.15 16.51
N VAL A 117 -4.74 15.22 16.50
CA VAL A 117 -5.92 15.30 15.63
C VAL A 117 -6.74 16.54 15.93
N MET A 118 -7.02 16.80 17.22
CA MET A 118 -7.77 17.98 17.66
C MET A 118 -7.06 19.29 17.35
N HIS A 119 -5.74 19.34 17.54
CA HIS A 119 -4.99 20.59 17.43
C HIS A 119 -4.54 20.90 16.00
N ARG A 120 -3.99 19.89 15.30
CA ARG A 120 -3.27 20.04 14.03
C ARG A 120 -4.06 19.56 12.82
N HIS A 121 -4.70 18.39 12.87
CA HIS A 121 -5.38 17.83 11.70
C HIS A 121 -6.76 18.43 11.44
N ARG A 122 -7.51 18.76 12.51
CA ARG A 122 -8.83 19.41 12.48
C ARG A 122 -9.74 18.92 11.33
N PRO A 123 -10.05 17.61 11.27
CA PRO A 123 -10.83 17.06 10.16
C PRO A 123 -12.29 17.57 10.19
N ASN A 124 -12.84 17.89 9.01
CA ASN A 124 -14.28 18.06 8.84
C ASN A 124 -15.02 16.75 9.15
N LEU A 125 -16.29 16.85 9.57
CA LEU A 125 -17.12 15.69 9.93
C LEU A 125 -17.18 14.64 8.80
N GLU A 126 -17.25 15.06 7.54
CA GLU A 126 -17.25 14.18 6.36
C GLU A 126 -16.01 13.27 6.25
N ASN A 127 -14.86 13.76 6.71
CA ASN A 127 -13.54 13.13 6.63
C ASN A 127 -13.21 12.29 7.87
N ILE A 128 -14.14 12.20 8.83
CA ILE A 128 -13.99 11.32 9.99
C ILE A 128 -14.17 9.86 9.55
N THR A 129 -13.20 9.04 9.94
CA THR A 129 -13.19 7.60 9.68
C THR A 129 -13.01 6.82 10.97
N ALA A 130 -13.39 5.55 10.97
CA ALA A 130 -13.15 4.66 12.10
C ALA A 130 -11.66 4.44 12.40
N ALA A 131 -10.74 4.88 11.53
CA ALA A 131 -9.30 4.82 11.77
C ALA A 131 -8.87 5.67 12.99
N LEU A 132 -9.69 6.62 13.46
CA LEU A 132 -9.45 7.34 14.71
C LEU A 132 -9.38 6.43 15.93
N LEU A 133 -9.89 5.19 15.84
CA LEU A 133 -9.78 4.18 16.88
C LEU A 133 -8.36 3.58 16.98
N LEU A 134 -7.61 3.53 15.87
CA LEU A 134 -6.29 2.89 15.82
C LEU A 134 -5.28 3.37 16.88
N PRO A 135 -5.19 4.66 17.23
CA PRO A 135 -4.31 5.11 18.32
C PRO A 135 -4.87 4.86 19.73
N ILE A 136 -6.17 4.63 19.89
CA ILE A 136 -6.86 4.47 21.19
C ILE A 136 -6.93 3.01 21.63
N VAL A 137 -7.27 2.12 20.69
CA VAL A 137 -7.38 0.66 20.92
C VAL A 137 -6.13 0.03 21.58
N PRO A 138 -4.88 0.47 21.34
CA PRO A 138 -3.71 -0.06 22.03
C PRO A 138 -3.84 -0.10 23.55
N SER A 139 -4.45 0.91 24.17
CA SER A 139 -4.67 0.93 25.63
C SER A 139 -5.54 -0.23 26.09
N ILE A 140 -6.59 -0.56 25.33
CA ILE A 140 -7.49 -1.69 25.62
C ILE A 140 -6.76 -3.03 25.41
N VAL A 141 -5.93 -3.10 24.37
CA VAL A 141 -5.12 -4.30 24.07
C VAL A 141 -4.07 -4.55 25.16
N ALA A 142 -3.36 -3.51 25.60
CA ALA A 142 -2.41 -3.57 26.70
C ALA A 142 -3.09 -3.96 28.01
N SER A 143 -4.30 -3.44 28.29
CA SER A 143 -5.11 -3.86 29.44
C SER A 143 -5.38 -5.36 29.44
N ALA A 144 -5.93 -5.89 28.34
CA ALA A 144 -6.25 -7.32 28.23
C ALA A 144 -4.99 -8.20 28.33
N SER A 145 -3.89 -7.77 27.70
CA SER A 145 -2.59 -8.44 27.78
C SER A 145 -2.04 -8.45 29.20
N GLY A 146 -2.27 -7.38 29.96
CA GLY A 146 -1.91 -7.31 31.38
C GLY A 146 -2.70 -8.30 32.23
N GLY A 147 -3.95 -8.61 31.88
CA GLY A 147 -4.71 -9.70 32.50
C GLY A 147 -4.05 -11.07 32.26
N ILE A 148 -3.65 -11.36 31.02
CA ILE A 148 -2.93 -12.60 30.68
C ILE A 148 -1.60 -12.72 31.44
N VAL A 149 -0.82 -11.64 31.50
CA VAL A 149 0.46 -11.60 32.23
C VAL A 149 0.25 -11.74 33.75
N ALA A 150 -0.71 -11.02 34.31
CA ALA A 150 -1.01 -11.03 35.75
C ALA A 150 -1.49 -12.41 36.25
N GLU A 151 -2.15 -13.19 35.40
CA GLU A 151 -2.60 -14.54 35.75
C GLU A 151 -1.44 -15.49 36.11
N VAL A 152 -0.30 -15.35 35.45
CA VAL A 152 0.85 -16.26 35.60
C VAL A 152 1.98 -15.69 36.46
N LEU A 153 1.86 -14.43 36.91
CA LEU A 153 2.90 -13.78 37.71
C LEU A 153 3.10 -14.49 39.06
N PRO A 154 4.36 -14.85 39.44
CA PRO A 154 4.63 -15.49 40.73
C PRO A 154 4.41 -14.54 41.93
N SER A 155 4.74 -13.26 41.76
CA SER A 155 4.59 -12.24 42.80
C SER A 155 3.17 -11.67 42.83
N THR A 156 2.50 -11.81 43.96
CA THR A 156 1.16 -11.26 44.20
C THR A 156 1.14 -9.74 44.05
N ASP A 157 2.15 -9.03 44.54
CA ASP A 157 2.23 -7.56 44.44
C ASP A 157 2.34 -7.10 42.98
N HIS A 158 3.17 -7.77 42.19
CA HIS A 158 3.27 -7.49 40.75
C HIS A 158 1.96 -7.81 40.03
N ALA A 159 1.27 -8.89 40.41
CA ALA A 159 -0.02 -9.25 39.82
C ALA A 159 -1.10 -8.19 40.14
N ILE A 160 -1.18 -7.70 41.39
CA ILE A 160 -2.11 -6.62 41.79
C ILE A 160 -1.79 -5.33 41.04
N MET A 161 -0.51 -4.94 40.99
CA MET A 161 -0.11 -3.72 40.28
C MET A 161 -0.51 -3.81 38.80
N THR A 162 -0.21 -4.93 38.15
CA THR A 162 -0.58 -5.18 36.75
C THR A 162 -2.09 -5.14 36.57
N LEU A 163 -2.86 -5.76 37.48
CA LEU A 163 -4.32 -5.77 37.48
C LEU A 163 -4.92 -4.35 37.57
N ILE A 164 -4.46 -3.53 38.53
CA ILE A 164 -4.95 -2.16 38.72
C ILE A 164 -4.60 -1.30 37.51
N THR A 165 -3.36 -1.38 37.03
CA THR A 165 -2.92 -0.66 35.82
C THR A 165 -3.77 -1.06 34.62
N SER A 166 -4.07 -2.34 34.44
CA SER A 166 -4.95 -2.79 33.36
C SER A 166 -6.37 -2.23 33.46
N TYR A 167 -6.99 -2.19 34.65
CA TYR A 167 -8.31 -1.56 34.80
C TYR A 167 -8.29 -0.07 34.41
N ILE A 168 -7.22 0.65 34.74
CA ILE A 168 -7.04 2.06 34.35
C ILE A 168 -6.92 2.18 32.82
N LEU A 169 -6.08 1.35 32.20
CA LEU A 169 -5.89 1.33 30.74
C LEU A 169 -7.17 0.96 29.99
N TRP A 170 -7.95 0.02 30.53
CA TRP A 170 -9.26 -0.35 30.00
C TRP A 170 -10.20 0.85 30.02
N GLY A 171 -10.30 1.54 31.17
CA GLY A 171 -11.14 2.73 31.30
C GLY A 171 -10.76 3.81 30.29
N ILE A 172 -9.48 4.20 30.23
CA ILE A 172 -9.00 5.22 29.29
C ILE A 172 -9.37 4.86 27.85
N GLY A 173 -9.06 3.64 27.43
CA GLY A 173 -9.29 3.20 26.06
C GLY A 173 -10.77 3.08 25.69
N GLU A 174 -11.59 2.51 26.59
CA GLU A 174 -13.01 2.24 26.31
C GLU A 174 -13.84 3.53 26.29
N PHE A 175 -13.59 4.47 27.22
CA PHE A 175 -14.30 5.75 27.22
C PHE A 175 -13.95 6.61 26.00
N PHE A 176 -12.67 6.67 25.61
CA PHE A 176 -12.28 7.36 24.37
C PHE A 176 -12.86 6.67 23.12
N THR A 177 -12.92 5.35 23.11
CA THR A 177 -13.62 4.60 22.07
C THR A 177 -15.08 5.02 21.99
N GLY A 178 -15.79 5.11 23.12
CA GLY A 178 -17.20 5.55 23.15
C GLY A 178 -17.41 6.91 22.49
N CYS A 179 -16.53 7.88 22.77
CA CYS A 179 -16.56 9.20 22.11
C CYS A 179 -16.37 9.11 20.59
N VAL A 180 -15.38 8.32 20.14
CA VAL A 180 -15.10 8.16 18.70
C VAL A 180 -16.21 7.38 17.99
N LEU A 181 -16.79 6.36 18.61
CA LEU A 181 -17.91 5.61 18.04
C LEU A 181 -19.16 6.47 17.90
N ALA A 182 -19.47 7.30 18.89
CA ALA A 182 -20.59 8.24 18.79
C ALA A 182 -20.39 9.25 17.64
N LEU A 183 -19.17 9.80 17.52
CA LEU A 183 -18.80 10.72 16.44
C LEU A 183 -18.86 10.04 15.06
N TYR A 184 -18.34 8.82 14.96
CA TYR A 184 -18.35 8.05 13.72
C TYR A 184 -19.77 7.63 13.32
N PHE A 185 -20.60 7.22 14.28
CA PHE A 185 -22.01 6.93 14.03
C PHE A 185 -22.74 8.17 13.52
N HIS A 186 -22.52 9.34 14.14
CA HIS A 186 -23.07 10.59 13.66
C HIS A 186 -22.63 10.89 12.22
N ARG A 187 -21.34 10.73 11.92
CA ARG A 187 -20.81 10.87 10.55
C ARG A 187 -21.51 9.94 9.56
N LEU A 188 -21.76 8.67 9.92
CA LEU A 188 -22.46 7.72 9.05
C LEU A 188 -23.95 8.05 8.84
N THR A 189 -24.57 8.76 9.79
CA THR A 189 -25.97 9.21 9.63
C THR A 189 -26.12 10.44 8.72
N VAL A 190 -25.11 11.33 8.70
CA VAL A 190 -25.17 12.60 7.94
C VAL A 190 -24.56 12.46 6.54
N HIS A 191 -23.54 11.62 6.37
CA HIS A 191 -22.83 11.45 5.11
C HIS A 191 -22.93 10.02 4.60
N SER A 192 -22.80 9.84 3.27
CA SER A 192 -22.82 8.52 2.62
C SER A 192 -21.76 7.57 3.19
N ILE A 193 -22.02 6.27 3.06
CA ILE A 193 -21.12 5.17 3.45
C ILE A 193 -19.67 5.44 2.96
N PRO A 194 -18.62 5.08 3.72
CA PRO A 194 -17.24 5.36 3.36
C PRO A 194 -16.86 4.91 1.94
N PRO A 195 -15.94 5.64 1.26
CA PRO A 195 -15.41 5.25 -0.05
C PRO A 195 -14.85 3.83 -0.08
N LYS A 196 -14.85 3.20 -1.26
CA LYS A 196 -14.48 1.78 -1.46
C LYS A 196 -13.06 1.46 -1.00
N GLU A 197 -12.18 2.45 -1.04
CA GLU A 197 -10.76 2.36 -0.71
C GLU A 197 -10.55 2.13 0.80
N VAL A 198 -11.46 2.67 1.62
CA VAL A 198 -11.39 2.61 3.09
C VAL A 198 -12.50 1.76 3.69
N VAL A 199 -13.35 1.11 2.89
CA VAL A 199 -14.52 0.38 3.40
C VAL A 199 -14.16 -0.67 4.45
N VAL A 200 -12.98 -1.30 4.39
CA VAL A 200 -12.52 -2.26 5.42
C VAL A 200 -12.50 -1.63 6.82
N SER A 201 -12.34 -0.30 6.92
CA SER A 201 -12.36 0.40 8.19
C SER A 201 -13.69 0.29 8.94
N VAL A 202 -14.80 -0.05 8.27
CA VAL A 202 -16.10 -0.29 8.96
C VAL A 202 -16.06 -1.45 9.95
N PHE A 203 -15.03 -2.31 9.90
CA PHE A 203 -14.81 -3.37 10.89
C PHE A 203 -14.04 -2.89 12.12
N LEU A 204 -13.39 -1.72 12.09
CA LEU A 204 -12.57 -1.22 13.21
C LEU A 204 -13.35 -1.03 14.52
N PRO A 205 -14.64 -0.61 14.54
CA PRO A 205 -15.44 -0.57 15.77
C PRO A 205 -15.54 -1.90 16.52
N ILE A 206 -15.44 -3.03 15.82
CA ILE A 206 -15.48 -4.37 16.42
C ILE A 206 -14.24 -4.61 17.29
N GLY A 207 -13.11 -3.98 16.95
CA GLY A 207 -11.83 -4.11 17.65
C GLY A 207 -11.91 -3.78 19.14
N PRO A 208 -12.21 -2.53 19.54
CA PRO A 208 -12.31 -2.18 20.95
C PRO A 208 -13.45 -2.91 21.67
N LEU A 209 -14.59 -3.16 21.02
CA LEU A 209 -15.71 -3.88 21.65
C LEU A 209 -15.36 -5.35 21.96
N GLY A 210 -14.71 -6.03 21.01
CA GLY A 210 -14.22 -7.39 21.19
C GLY A 210 -13.08 -7.45 22.21
N GLN A 211 -12.04 -6.64 22.01
CA GLN A 211 -10.88 -6.65 22.91
C GLN A 211 -11.21 -6.16 24.32
N GLY A 212 -12.07 -5.16 24.46
CA GLY A 212 -12.52 -4.63 25.74
C GLY A 212 -13.38 -5.64 26.48
N GLY A 213 -14.27 -6.36 25.78
CA GLY A 213 -15.04 -7.46 26.35
C GLY A 213 -14.19 -8.66 26.76
N PHE A 214 -13.18 -9.02 25.96
CA PHE A 214 -12.19 -10.03 26.36
C PHE A 214 -11.38 -9.57 27.58
N GLY A 215 -10.85 -8.34 27.53
CA GLY A 215 -10.02 -7.78 28.58
C GLY A 215 -10.73 -7.72 29.93
N ILE A 216 -11.96 -7.22 29.99
CA ILE A 216 -12.67 -7.08 31.27
C ILE A 216 -13.02 -8.45 31.89
N GLN A 217 -13.25 -9.49 31.08
CA GLN A 217 -13.39 -10.87 31.57
C GLN A 217 -12.09 -11.39 32.17
N GLU A 218 -10.97 -11.21 31.46
CA GLU A 218 -9.66 -11.65 31.94
C GLU A 218 -9.25 -10.93 33.23
N LEU A 219 -9.49 -9.62 33.33
CA LEU A 219 -9.23 -8.87 34.57
C LEU A 219 -10.12 -9.36 35.71
N GLY A 220 -11.40 -9.63 35.46
CA GLY A 220 -12.29 -10.22 36.46
C GLY A 220 -11.82 -11.60 36.94
N LYS A 221 -11.34 -12.44 36.02
CA LYS A 221 -10.78 -13.77 36.33
C LYS A 221 -9.51 -13.67 37.20
N VAL A 222 -8.62 -12.74 36.86
CA VAL A 222 -7.40 -12.49 37.65
C VAL A 222 -7.75 -11.90 39.02
N ALA A 223 -8.71 -10.98 39.08
CA ALA A 223 -9.18 -10.40 40.33
C ALA A 223 -9.71 -11.49 41.29
N ALA A 224 -10.53 -12.42 40.77
CA ALA A 224 -11.03 -13.59 41.52
C ALA A 224 -9.90 -14.47 42.08
N LYS A 225 -8.78 -14.59 41.36
CA LYS A 225 -7.60 -15.37 41.78
C LYS A 225 -6.73 -14.64 42.80
N VAL A 226 -6.46 -13.35 42.57
CA VAL A 226 -5.39 -12.62 43.27
C VAL A 226 -5.91 -11.89 44.50
N LEU A 227 -7.09 -11.25 44.45
CA LEU A 227 -7.57 -10.38 45.51
C LEU A 227 -7.86 -11.09 46.85
N PRO A 228 -8.42 -12.32 46.91
CA PRO A 228 -8.74 -12.95 48.19
C PRO A 228 -7.54 -13.13 49.15
N GLY A 229 -6.31 -13.18 48.62
CA GLY A 229 -5.08 -13.30 49.41
C GLY A 229 -4.51 -11.95 49.90
N THR A 230 -5.24 -10.85 49.77
CA THR A 230 -4.73 -9.48 49.96
C THR A 230 -5.51 -8.70 51.00
N THR A 231 -4.93 -7.60 51.50
CA THR A 231 -5.62 -6.64 52.37
C THR A 231 -6.41 -5.57 51.60
N THR A 232 -6.53 -5.72 50.27
CA THR A 232 -7.28 -4.78 49.41
C THR A 232 -8.76 -4.79 49.80
N PHE A 233 -9.44 -3.64 49.75
CA PHE A 233 -10.83 -3.50 50.21
C PHE A 233 -11.06 -3.83 51.70
N GLY A 234 -10.01 -3.76 52.54
CA GLY A 234 -10.06 -4.09 53.98
C GLY A 234 -10.93 -3.18 54.87
N VAL A 235 -11.65 -2.20 54.29
CA VAL A 235 -12.65 -1.39 55.01
C VAL A 235 -13.89 -2.22 55.37
N ILE A 236 -14.17 -3.27 54.58
CA ILE A 236 -15.32 -4.16 54.77
C ILE A 236 -14.79 -5.55 55.16
N ASP A 237 -15.45 -6.22 56.10
CA ASP A 237 -15.11 -7.60 56.46
C ASP A 237 -15.31 -8.53 55.24
N ASN A 238 -14.32 -9.40 54.99
CA ASN A 238 -14.18 -10.17 53.75
C ASN A 238 -14.26 -9.33 52.46
N GLY A 239 -13.92 -8.03 52.52
CA GLY A 239 -14.03 -7.09 51.42
C GLY A 239 -13.25 -7.50 50.17
N ALA A 240 -12.05 -8.06 50.35
CA ALA A 240 -11.20 -8.53 49.27
C ALA A 240 -11.89 -9.62 48.42
N ALA A 241 -12.44 -10.65 49.07
CA ALA A 241 -13.12 -11.75 48.40
C ALA A 241 -14.41 -11.28 47.71
N ARG A 242 -15.23 -10.46 48.38
CA ARG A 242 -16.48 -9.91 47.81
C ARG A 242 -16.22 -9.01 46.61
N ALA A 243 -15.17 -8.19 46.66
CA ALA A 243 -14.74 -7.37 45.53
C ALA A 243 -14.30 -8.24 44.35
N ALA A 244 -13.57 -9.33 44.62
CA ALA A 244 -13.10 -10.28 43.61
C ALA A 244 -14.27 -10.93 42.85
N GLU A 245 -15.26 -11.46 43.58
CA GLU A 245 -16.49 -12.03 43.00
C GLU A 245 -17.26 -10.99 42.19
N THR A 246 -17.41 -9.78 42.74
CA THR A 246 -18.13 -8.69 42.07
C THR A 246 -17.43 -8.29 40.77
N LEU A 247 -16.12 -8.11 40.78
CA LEU A 247 -15.34 -7.74 39.58
C LEU A 247 -15.40 -8.84 38.51
N TYR A 248 -15.38 -10.11 38.91
CA TYR A 248 -15.57 -11.22 37.99
C TYR A 248 -16.96 -11.20 37.34
N THR A 249 -18.03 -11.14 38.14
CA THR A 249 -19.41 -11.12 37.63
C THR A 249 -19.68 -9.90 36.76
N CYS A 250 -19.23 -8.71 37.19
CA CYS A 250 -19.34 -7.48 36.39
C CYS A 250 -18.54 -7.58 35.09
N GLY A 251 -17.35 -8.20 35.10
CA GLY A 251 -16.56 -8.41 33.90
C GLY A 251 -17.30 -9.26 32.86
N VAL A 252 -17.87 -10.39 33.28
CA VAL A 252 -18.67 -11.24 32.37
C VAL A 252 -19.91 -10.49 31.85
N PHE A 253 -20.63 -9.78 32.73
CA PHE A 253 -21.82 -9.01 32.34
C PHE A 253 -21.50 -7.92 31.32
N LEU A 254 -20.48 -7.10 31.57
CA LEU A 254 -20.04 -6.05 30.65
C LEU A 254 -19.57 -6.62 29.32
N ALA A 255 -18.88 -7.76 29.33
CA ALA A 255 -18.45 -8.42 28.11
C ALA A 255 -19.62 -8.90 27.25
N VAL A 256 -20.71 -9.41 27.83
CA VAL A 256 -21.93 -9.75 27.08
C VAL A 256 -22.52 -8.51 26.39
N MET A 257 -22.57 -7.37 27.08
CA MET A 257 -23.07 -6.11 26.51
C MET A 257 -22.20 -5.63 25.35
N MET A 258 -20.87 -5.63 25.55
CA MET A 258 -19.91 -5.21 24.53
C MET A 258 -19.92 -6.15 23.32
N TRP A 259 -20.02 -7.47 23.56
CA TRP A 259 -20.15 -8.47 22.51
C TRP A 259 -21.42 -8.23 21.67
N GLY A 260 -22.56 -7.99 22.32
CA GLY A 260 -23.82 -7.67 21.63
C GLY A 260 -23.70 -6.42 20.74
N PHE A 261 -23.03 -5.38 21.23
CA PHE A 261 -22.78 -4.18 20.44
C PHE A 261 -21.78 -4.42 19.29
N GLY A 262 -20.76 -5.25 19.53
CA GLY A 262 -19.80 -5.67 18.51
C GLY A 262 -20.46 -6.44 17.36
N VAL A 263 -21.43 -7.32 17.68
CA VAL A 263 -22.24 -8.02 16.67
C VAL A 263 -23.07 -7.05 15.85
N ALA A 264 -23.67 -6.02 16.44
CA ALA A 264 -24.42 -5.01 15.70
C ALA A 264 -23.55 -4.28 14.68
N TRP A 265 -22.34 -3.84 15.07
CA TRP A 265 -21.37 -3.22 14.15
C TRP A 265 -20.89 -4.19 13.07
N MET A 266 -20.67 -5.46 13.42
CA MET A 266 -20.32 -6.50 12.46
C MET A 266 -21.42 -6.70 11.41
N THR A 267 -22.70 -6.70 11.82
CA THR A 267 -23.84 -6.76 10.89
C THR A 267 -23.86 -5.56 9.95
N LEU A 268 -23.67 -4.34 10.47
CA LEU A 268 -23.59 -3.13 9.63
C LEU A 268 -22.43 -3.21 8.63
N ALA A 269 -21.29 -3.76 9.05
CA ALA A 269 -20.12 -3.91 8.20
C ALA A 269 -20.36 -4.94 7.08
N PHE A 270 -21.03 -6.06 7.37
CA PHE A 270 -21.42 -7.03 6.35
C PHE A 270 -22.45 -6.50 5.36
N ILE A 271 -23.48 -5.78 5.84
CA ILE A 271 -24.47 -5.12 4.97
C ILE A 271 -23.78 -4.11 4.03
N THR A 272 -22.82 -3.35 4.57
CA THR A 272 -22.01 -2.40 3.80
C THR A 272 -21.26 -3.09 2.67
N ILE A 273 -20.59 -4.22 2.95
CA ILE A 273 -19.89 -4.99 1.90
C ILE A 273 -20.88 -5.59 0.90
N ALA A 274 -21.98 -6.17 1.35
CA ALA A 274 -22.97 -6.84 0.49
C ALA A 274 -23.65 -5.89 -0.51
N THR A 275 -23.75 -4.61 -0.17
CA THR A 275 -24.33 -3.56 -1.02
C THR A 275 -23.33 -2.98 -2.04
N MET A 276 -22.05 -3.35 -1.97
CA MET A 276 -21.03 -2.86 -2.90
C MET A 276 -20.92 -3.73 -4.17
N LYS A 277 -20.99 -3.10 -5.35
CA LYS A 277 -20.87 -3.78 -6.66
C LYS A 277 -19.46 -4.29 -6.98
N LYS A 278 -18.40 -3.63 -6.50
CA LYS A 278 -17.00 -4.00 -6.71
C LYS A 278 -16.20 -3.68 -5.46
N PHE A 279 -15.48 -4.67 -4.94
CA PHE A 279 -14.65 -4.56 -3.75
C PHE A 279 -13.21 -5.00 -4.09
N PRO A 280 -12.36 -4.08 -4.60
CA PRO A 280 -11.00 -4.41 -5.00
C PRO A 280 -10.13 -4.71 -3.77
N PHE A 281 -9.15 -5.58 -3.96
CA PHE A 281 -8.15 -5.85 -2.94
C PHE A 281 -7.25 -4.62 -2.74
N ASN A 282 -7.01 -4.24 -1.49
CA ASN A 282 -5.99 -3.27 -1.10
C ASN A 282 -5.34 -3.69 0.23
N MET A 283 -4.23 -3.04 0.59
CA MET A 283 -3.51 -3.35 1.84
C MET A 283 -4.36 -3.13 3.11
N GLY A 284 -5.43 -2.33 3.02
CA GLY A 284 -6.40 -2.13 4.08
C GLY A 284 -7.16 -3.41 4.48
N TRP A 285 -7.21 -4.45 3.63
CA TRP A 285 -7.83 -5.74 3.94
C TRP A 285 -7.22 -6.44 5.16
N TRP A 286 -5.97 -6.12 5.53
CA TRP A 286 -5.40 -6.57 6.80
C TRP A 286 -6.25 -6.14 8.02
N GLY A 287 -7.04 -5.08 7.88
CA GLY A 287 -8.00 -4.59 8.87
C GLY A 287 -9.16 -5.54 9.18
N PHE A 288 -9.39 -6.62 8.43
CA PHE A 288 -10.37 -7.65 8.79
C PHE A 288 -9.92 -8.53 9.96
N THR A 289 -8.63 -8.86 9.99
CA THR A 289 -8.10 -9.94 10.83
C THR A 289 -8.21 -9.63 12.32
N PHE A 290 -7.70 -8.48 12.74
CA PHE A 290 -7.62 -8.14 14.16
C PHE A 290 -8.99 -7.89 14.82
N PRO A 291 -9.89 -7.04 14.29
CA PRO A 291 -11.18 -6.79 14.92
C PRO A 291 -12.04 -8.05 15.07
N LEU A 292 -12.10 -8.88 14.03
CA LEU A 292 -12.83 -10.15 14.08
C LEU A 292 -12.15 -11.15 15.01
N GLY A 293 -10.82 -11.13 15.08
CA GLY A 293 -10.08 -12.02 15.95
C GLY A 293 -10.26 -11.72 17.44
N VAL A 294 -10.30 -10.44 17.82
CA VAL A 294 -10.55 -10.06 19.22
C VAL A 294 -12.03 -10.24 19.62
N LEU A 295 -12.96 -10.15 18.67
CA LEU A 295 -14.34 -10.58 18.90
C LEU A 295 -14.41 -12.10 19.16
N ALA A 296 -13.62 -12.89 18.41
CA ALA A 296 -13.55 -14.33 18.61
C ALA A 296 -12.95 -14.70 19.98
N THR A 297 -11.89 -14.02 20.45
CA THR A 297 -11.34 -14.26 21.80
C THR A 297 -12.35 -13.91 22.90
N CYS A 298 -13.07 -12.79 22.76
CA CYS A 298 -14.16 -12.42 23.67
C CYS A 298 -15.26 -13.48 23.72
N THR A 299 -15.68 -13.95 22.54
CA THR A 299 -16.68 -15.02 22.39
C THR A 299 -16.20 -16.31 23.07
N GLY A 300 -14.92 -16.65 22.93
CA GLY A 300 -14.32 -17.83 23.53
C GLY A 300 -14.26 -17.76 25.06
N SER A 301 -13.96 -16.58 25.60
CA SER A 301 -14.00 -16.35 27.05
C SER A 301 -15.44 -16.44 27.58
N LEU A 302 -16.42 -15.87 26.88
CA LEU A 302 -17.85 -16.00 27.22
C LEU A 302 -18.32 -17.46 27.18
N ALA A 303 -17.82 -18.27 26.24
CA ALA A 303 -18.12 -19.70 26.19
C ALA A 303 -17.68 -20.44 27.45
N LYS A 304 -16.50 -20.09 28.00
CA LYS A 304 -15.96 -20.66 29.23
C LYS A 304 -16.73 -20.14 30.46
N ASN A 305 -16.98 -18.83 30.54
CA ASN A 305 -17.61 -18.19 31.71
C ASN A 305 -19.12 -18.50 31.85
N LEU A 306 -19.83 -18.69 30.73
CA LEU A 306 -21.27 -18.97 30.70
C LEU A 306 -21.61 -20.45 30.45
N ASP A 307 -20.60 -21.31 30.34
CA ASP A 307 -20.74 -22.74 29.98
C ASP A 307 -21.69 -22.98 28.79
N SER A 308 -21.46 -22.25 27.69
CA SER A 308 -22.41 -22.16 26.58
C SER A 308 -21.88 -22.79 25.30
N GLY A 309 -22.59 -23.82 24.82
CA GLY A 309 -22.33 -24.44 23.52
C GLY A 309 -22.47 -23.47 22.35
N PHE A 310 -23.39 -22.50 22.44
CA PHE A 310 -23.57 -21.46 21.43
C PHE A 310 -22.30 -20.62 21.26
N PHE A 311 -21.78 -20.04 22.34
CA PHE A 311 -20.56 -19.24 22.28
C PHE A 311 -19.35 -20.07 21.87
N LYS A 312 -19.29 -21.35 22.27
CA LYS A 312 -18.22 -22.28 21.85
C LYS A 312 -18.21 -22.50 20.33
N ILE A 313 -19.36 -22.76 19.72
CA ILE A 313 -19.48 -22.95 18.26
C ILE A 313 -19.18 -21.64 17.53
N THR A 314 -19.75 -20.51 17.99
CA THR A 314 -19.49 -19.20 17.39
C THR A 314 -18.02 -18.83 17.42
N THR A 315 -17.31 -19.14 18.51
CA THR A 315 -15.86 -18.95 18.62
C THR A 315 -15.11 -19.73 17.52
N ALA A 316 -15.49 -20.98 17.28
CA ALA A 316 -14.88 -21.79 16.23
C ALA A 316 -15.12 -21.19 14.83
N ILE A 317 -16.35 -20.77 14.54
CA ILE A 317 -16.72 -20.15 13.25
C ILE A 317 -15.92 -18.87 13.01
N LEU A 318 -15.89 -17.96 14.00
CA LEU A 318 -15.15 -16.71 13.88
C LEU A 318 -13.64 -16.96 13.73
N SER A 319 -13.09 -17.93 14.46
CA SER A 319 -11.67 -18.29 14.37
C SER A 319 -11.30 -18.80 12.98
N LEU A 320 -12.11 -19.70 12.42
CA LEU A 320 -11.91 -20.21 11.05
C LEU A 320 -11.98 -19.09 10.02
N LEU A 321 -12.96 -18.20 10.16
CA LEU A 321 -13.12 -17.05 9.27
C LEU A 321 -11.92 -16.10 9.33
N VAL A 322 -11.35 -15.84 10.51
CA VAL A 322 -10.13 -15.05 10.66
C VAL A 322 -8.93 -15.74 10.02
N VAL A 323 -8.76 -17.06 10.20
CA VAL A 323 -7.69 -17.83 9.54
C VAL A 323 -7.84 -17.78 8.02
N SER A 324 -9.06 -17.93 7.50
CA SER A 324 -9.33 -17.84 6.05
C SER A 324 -9.03 -16.44 5.49
N PHE A 325 -9.44 -15.37 6.18
CA PHE A 325 -9.09 -14.01 5.76
C PHE A 325 -7.58 -13.76 5.84
N TRP A 326 -6.91 -14.24 6.89
CA TRP A 326 -5.46 -14.12 7.00
C TRP A 326 -4.75 -14.79 5.82
N LEU A 327 -5.15 -16.02 5.45
CA LEU A 327 -4.59 -16.73 4.29
C LEU A 327 -4.84 -15.97 2.98
N LEU A 328 -6.09 -15.55 2.74
CA LEU A 328 -6.46 -14.81 1.54
C LEU A 328 -5.64 -13.53 1.38
N VAL A 329 -5.55 -12.73 2.45
CA VAL A 329 -4.83 -11.46 2.44
C VAL A 329 -3.32 -11.68 2.34
N ALA A 330 -2.77 -12.70 3.02
CA ALA A 330 -1.36 -13.06 2.90
C ALA A 330 -0.98 -13.45 1.46
N ILE A 331 -1.77 -14.32 0.81
CA ILE A 331 -1.56 -14.75 -0.58
C ILE A 331 -1.65 -13.55 -1.53
N ARG A 332 -2.67 -12.69 -1.39
CA ARG A 332 -2.80 -11.51 -2.24
C ARG A 332 -1.67 -10.50 -2.02
N THR A 333 -1.22 -10.34 -0.77
CA THR A 333 -0.08 -9.47 -0.44
C THR A 333 1.20 -9.98 -1.08
N THR A 334 1.48 -11.29 -1.03
CA THR A 334 2.68 -11.88 -1.67
C THR A 334 2.59 -11.87 -3.19
N GLN A 335 1.40 -11.94 -3.78
CA GLN A 335 1.20 -11.77 -5.23
C GLN A 335 1.40 -10.31 -5.70
N LEU A 336 1.12 -9.33 -4.83
CA LEU A 336 1.29 -7.91 -5.13
C LEU A 336 2.70 -7.39 -4.83
N ALA A 337 3.42 -7.99 -3.89
CA ALA A 337 4.78 -7.56 -3.52
C ALA A 337 5.75 -7.51 -4.73
N PRO A 338 5.77 -8.48 -5.67
CA PRO A 338 6.58 -8.38 -6.88
C PRO A 338 6.14 -7.26 -7.82
N ARG A 339 4.82 -6.99 -7.90
CA ARG A 339 4.23 -5.98 -8.81
C ARG A 339 4.32 -4.55 -8.30
N THR A 340 4.48 -4.36 -6.99
CA THR A 340 4.60 -3.04 -6.36
C THR A 340 6.06 -2.60 -6.26
N MET A 341 7.01 -3.52 -6.44
CA MET A 341 8.43 -3.18 -6.61
C MET A 341 8.75 -2.64 -8.01
N THR A 342 7.78 -2.64 -8.95
CA THR A 342 7.98 -2.38 -10.39
C THR A 342 7.14 -1.22 -10.94
N SER A 343 7.14 -0.08 -10.25
CA SER A 343 7.04 1.26 -10.88
C SER A 343 7.04 2.33 -9.79
N ASN A 344 8.17 3.00 -9.60
CA ASN A 344 8.30 4.19 -8.76
C ASN A 344 7.66 5.44 -9.40
N PHE A 345 6.83 5.28 -10.43
CA PHE A 345 6.27 6.38 -11.20
C PHE A 345 5.26 7.19 -10.37
N ASN A 346 5.36 8.51 -10.46
CA ASN A 346 4.66 9.46 -9.60
C ASN A 346 3.20 9.76 -10.01
N LEU A 347 2.67 9.08 -11.03
CA LEU A 347 1.27 9.12 -11.43
C LEU A 347 0.64 7.72 -11.28
N PRO A 348 -0.63 7.63 -10.87
CA PRO A 348 -1.32 6.34 -10.80
C PRO A 348 -1.46 5.77 -12.21
N ILE A 349 -0.82 4.65 -12.52
CA ILE A 349 -0.94 3.98 -13.83
C ILE A 349 -1.74 2.69 -13.67
N ASP A 350 -2.84 2.58 -14.40
CA ASP A 350 -3.63 1.37 -14.54
C ASP A 350 -3.22 0.62 -15.82
N LEU A 351 -2.30 -0.33 -15.65
CA LEU A 351 -1.76 -1.13 -16.74
C LEU A 351 -2.84 -1.98 -17.44
N GLU A 352 -3.94 -2.32 -16.77
CA GLU A 352 -5.02 -3.12 -17.39
C GLU A 352 -5.70 -2.36 -18.54
N ARG A 353 -5.63 -1.03 -18.53
CA ARG A 353 -6.19 -0.15 -19.57
C ARG A 353 -5.22 0.11 -20.71
N LEU A 354 -3.93 -0.14 -20.55
CA LEU A 354 -2.92 0.11 -21.58
C LEU A 354 -2.83 -1.08 -22.56
N GLN A 355 -3.97 -1.52 -23.07
CA GLN A 355 -4.05 -2.59 -24.07
C GLN A 355 -5.26 -2.45 -24.98
N ASN A 356 -5.17 -3.05 -26.17
CA ASN A 356 -6.27 -3.24 -27.10
C ASN A 356 -6.18 -4.64 -27.73
N ASP A 357 -6.96 -4.92 -28.77
CA ASP A 357 -6.99 -6.24 -29.41
C ASP A 357 -5.68 -6.63 -30.11
N ARG A 358 -4.79 -5.67 -30.40
CA ARG A 358 -3.57 -5.90 -31.20
C ARG A 358 -2.28 -5.79 -30.40
N LEU A 359 -2.25 -5.01 -29.32
CA LEU A 359 -1.07 -4.83 -28.48
C LEU A 359 -1.42 -4.50 -27.03
N LYS A 360 -0.44 -4.65 -26.15
CA LYS A 360 -0.45 -4.21 -24.75
C LYS A 360 0.85 -3.48 -24.42
N LEU A 361 0.79 -2.55 -23.49
CA LEU A 361 1.95 -1.87 -22.91
C LEU A 361 2.18 -2.42 -21.52
N VAL A 362 3.43 -2.75 -21.22
CA VAL A 362 3.83 -3.31 -19.92
C VAL A 362 5.10 -2.62 -19.44
N PRO A 363 5.35 -2.47 -18.13
CA PRO A 363 6.61 -1.93 -17.61
C PRO A 363 7.82 -2.62 -18.25
N LEU A 364 8.77 -1.85 -18.79
CA LEU A 364 9.99 -2.40 -19.42
C LEU A 364 10.77 -3.31 -18.45
N GLU A 365 10.68 -3.04 -17.15
CA GLU A 365 11.36 -3.80 -16.11
C GLU A 365 10.84 -5.23 -15.93
N ASP A 366 9.62 -5.54 -16.39
CA ASP A 366 9.04 -6.89 -16.30
C ASP A 366 9.89 -7.94 -17.03
N ASN A 367 10.60 -7.54 -18.09
CA ASN A 367 11.52 -8.40 -18.82
C ASN A 367 12.67 -7.59 -19.48
N LEU A 368 13.34 -6.79 -18.64
CA LEU A 368 14.34 -5.82 -19.09
C LEU A 368 15.47 -6.45 -19.90
N GLU A 369 16.00 -7.60 -19.47
CA GLU A 369 17.15 -8.24 -20.12
C GLU A 369 16.84 -8.66 -21.57
N GLU A 370 15.70 -9.32 -21.78
CA GLU A 370 15.29 -9.79 -23.10
C GLU A 370 14.98 -8.62 -24.04
N TRP A 371 14.20 -7.64 -23.56
CA TRP A 371 13.75 -6.52 -24.39
C TRP A 371 14.86 -5.51 -24.67
N ALA A 372 15.77 -5.26 -23.72
CA ALA A 372 16.98 -4.49 -23.97
C ALA A 372 17.85 -5.19 -25.01
N GLY A 373 18.03 -6.50 -24.91
CA GLY A 373 18.75 -7.30 -25.90
C GLY A 373 18.15 -7.19 -27.30
N ALA A 374 16.84 -7.36 -27.42
CA ALA A 374 16.13 -7.23 -28.70
C ALA A 374 16.25 -5.81 -29.29
N TYR A 375 16.12 -4.78 -28.46
CA TYR A 375 16.26 -3.38 -28.87
C TYR A 375 17.67 -3.06 -29.36
N VAL A 376 18.70 -3.37 -28.56
CA VAL A 376 20.10 -3.07 -28.92
C VAL A 376 20.53 -3.85 -30.16
N GLN A 377 20.11 -5.11 -30.31
CA GLN A 377 20.39 -5.89 -31.52
C GLN A 377 19.78 -5.26 -32.78
N ASP A 378 18.53 -4.80 -32.73
CA ASP A 378 17.90 -4.11 -33.86
C ASP A 378 18.58 -2.77 -34.17
N ALA A 379 18.91 -2.01 -33.12
CA ALA A 379 19.56 -0.71 -33.25
C ALA A 379 21.00 -0.83 -33.80
N ASN A 380 21.75 -1.88 -33.44
CA ASN A 380 23.07 -2.15 -33.99
C ASN A 380 23.01 -2.57 -35.47
N ARG A 381 21.93 -3.24 -35.91
CA ARG A 381 21.67 -3.50 -37.34
C ARG A 381 21.22 -2.24 -38.09
N ASN A 382 20.64 -1.28 -37.39
CA ASN A 382 20.11 -0.04 -37.95
C ASN A 382 20.61 1.19 -37.16
N PRO A 383 21.92 1.54 -37.23
CA PRO A 383 22.54 2.52 -36.34
C PRO A 383 21.90 3.92 -36.39
N HIS A 384 21.28 4.25 -37.54
CA HIS A 384 20.57 5.51 -37.77
C HIS A 384 19.42 5.78 -36.77
N VAL A 385 18.91 4.76 -36.06
CA VAL A 385 17.94 4.95 -34.97
C VAL A 385 18.46 5.90 -33.89
N TYR A 386 19.77 5.93 -33.65
CA TYR A 386 20.40 6.78 -32.65
C TYR A 386 20.74 8.19 -33.14
N ASP A 387 20.65 8.49 -34.43
CA ASP A 387 21.14 9.75 -35.03
C ASP A 387 20.59 11.00 -34.31
N TRP A 388 19.36 10.92 -33.83
CA TRP A 388 18.63 12.04 -33.23
C TRP A 388 18.31 11.86 -31.74
N LEU A 389 18.80 10.79 -31.11
CA LEU A 389 18.58 10.50 -29.69
C LEU A 389 19.70 11.10 -28.83
N THR A 390 19.35 11.46 -27.60
CA THR A 390 20.25 12.07 -26.60
C THR A 390 21.17 11.05 -25.91
N TYR A 391 20.99 9.76 -26.20
CA TYR A 391 21.72 8.64 -25.62
C TYR A 391 22.09 7.62 -26.71
N GLY A 392 22.88 6.62 -26.33
CA GLY A 392 23.42 5.60 -27.23
C GLY A 392 24.43 6.17 -28.24
N PRO A 393 24.90 5.36 -29.20
CA PRO A 393 24.58 3.94 -29.36
C PRO A 393 25.10 3.09 -28.19
N PHE A 394 24.46 1.95 -27.93
CA PHE A 394 24.88 0.98 -26.92
C PHE A 394 25.50 -0.23 -27.64
N ALA A 395 26.64 -0.71 -27.18
CA ALA A 395 27.33 -1.85 -27.77
C ALA A 395 26.56 -3.16 -27.56
N ASP A 396 26.00 -3.35 -26.35
CA ASP A 396 25.26 -4.53 -25.97
C ASP A 396 24.10 -4.21 -24.99
N ALA A 397 23.35 -5.27 -24.63
CA ALA A 397 22.22 -5.15 -23.72
C ALA A 397 22.64 -4.69 -22.32
N ALA A 398 23.83 -5.10 -21.84
CA ALA A 398 24.30 -4.77 -20.50
C ALA A 398 24.58 -3.27 -20.37
N GLU A 399 25.13 -2.65 -21.42
CA GLU A 399 25.34 -1.20 -21.46
C GLU A 399 24.02 -0.42 -21.44
N TYR A 400 23.02 -0.86 -22.21
CA TYR A 400 21.67 -0.27 -22.16
C TYR A 400 21.04 -0.40 -20.76
N ILE A 401 21.16 -1.58 -20.13
CA ILE A 401 20.62 -1.84 -18.80
C ILE A 401 21.29 -0.96 -17.75
N CYS A 402 22.62 -0.80 -17.84
CA CYS A 402 23.37 0.09 -16.97
C CYS A 402 22.84 1.53 -17.09
N TRP A 403 22.74 2.04 -18.32
CA TRP A 403 22.17 3.36 -18.59
C TRP A 403 20.75 3.48 -18.04
N TYR A 404 19.86 2.52 -18.31
CA TYR A 404 18.49 2.52 -17.81
C TYR A 404 18.41 2.58 -16.28
N ASN A 405 19.26 1.81 -15.59
CA ASN A 405 19.30 1.79 -14.14
C ASN A 405 19.81 3.12 -13.54
N GLU A 406 20.77 3.76 -14.20
CA GLU A 406 21.34 5.05 -13.77
C GLU A 406 20.41 6.23 -14.04
N THR A 407 19.75 6.26 -15.21
CA THR A 407 19.00 7.44 -15.66
C THR A 407 17.50 7.35 -15.44
N SER A 408 16.90 6.17 -15.58
CA SER A 408 15.44 6.02 -15.69
C SER A 408 14.83 5.26 -14.52
N ARG A 409 15.41 4.13 -14.06
CA ARG A 409 14.82 3.26 -13.01
C ARG A 409 14.56 4.01 -11.69
N ASN A 410 15.47 4.89 -11.31
CA ASN A 410 15.38 5.64 -10.04
C ASN A 410 14.64 6.98 -10.20
N ASN A 411 14.25 7.35 -11.42
CA ASN A 411 13.54 8.58 -11.69
C ASN A 411 12.04 8.36 -11.53
N THR A 412 11.47 8.83 -10.42
CA THR A 412 10.03 8.71 -10.14
C THR A 412 9.15 9.44 -11.16
N SER A 413 9.72 10.34 -11.95
CA SER A 413 8.99 11.07 -12.99
C SER A 413 9.09 10.41 -14.36
N GLU A 414 9.76 9.27 -14.50
CA GLU A 414 9.93 8.60 -15.80
C GLU A 414 9.40 7.17 -15.74
N LEU A 415 8.63 6.78 -16.75
CA LEU A 415 8.14 5.42 -16.93
C LEU A 415 8.43 4.97 -18.35
N LEU A 416 9.24 3.90 -18.48
CA LEU A 416 9.44 3.21 -19.75
C LEU A 416 8.59 1.95 -19.80
N LEU A 417 7.88 1.78 -20.91
CA LEU A 417 6.99 0.68 -21.21
C LEU A 417 7.50 -0.07 -22.45
N ALA A 418 7.43 -1.39 -22.42
CA ALA A 418 7.57 -2.25 -23.58
C ALA A 418 6.24 -2.36 -24.33
N ILE A 419 6.31 -2.27 -25.66
CA ILE A 419 5.19 -2.47 -26.57
C ILE A 419 5.18 -3.94 -27.00
N ILE A 420 4.16 -4.67 -26.56
CA ILE A 420 4.04 -6.11 -26.78
C ILE A 420 2.85 -6.38 -27.70
N LEU A 421 3.11 -7.01 -28.84
CA LEU A 421 2.06 -7.37 -29.80
C LEU A 421 1.34 -8.64 -29.36
N LYS A 422 0.04 -8.66 -29.65
CA LYS A 422 -0.79 -9.86 -29.59
C LYS A 422 -0.69 -10.63 -30.91
N ALA A 423 -1.02 -11.92 -30.88
CA ALA A 423 -0.94 -12.77 -32.07
C ALA A 423 -1.75 -12.21 -33.25
N GLY A 424 -1.18 -12.22 -34.45
CA GLY A 424 -1.86 -11.80 -35.68
C GLY A 424 -0.89 -11.29 -36.74
N THR A 425 -1.42 -10.55 -37.71
CA THR A 425 -0.64 -10.06 -38.85
C THR A 425 -0.38 -8.56 -38.75
N VAL A 426 0.87 -8.16 -38.97
CA VAL A 426 1.29 -6.75 -39.10
C VAL A 426 1.60 -6.47 -40.57
N THR A 427 0.85 -5.56 -41.18
CA THR A 427 1.09 -5.12 -42.55
C THR A 427 1.96 -3.87 -42.58
N ARG A 428 3.02 -3.89 -43.36
CA ARG A 428 3.93 -2.76 -43.57
C ARG A 428 3.94 -2.39 -45.04
N LYS A 429 3.71 -1.10 -45.31
CA LYS A 429 3.83 -0.53 -46.66
C LYS A 429 5.24 0.02 -46.86
N ASP A 430 5.92 -0.43 -47.90
CA ASP A 430 7.19 0.15 -48.30
C ASP A 430 6.97 1.56 -48.87
N SER A 431 7.76 2.53 -48.41
CA SER A 431 7.61 3.93 -48.81
C SER A 431 8.17 4.24 -50.20
N GLY A 432 9.08 3.41 -50.72
CA GLY A 432 9.69 3.58 -52.04
C GLY A 432 8.98 2.78 -53.13
N THR A 433 8.60 1.53 -52.85
CA THR A 433 7.96 0.65 -53.85
C THR A 433 6.43 0.61 -53.74
N GLY A 434 5.87 1.01 -52.60
CA GLY A 434 4.44 0.92 -52.32
C GLY A 434 3.94 -0.51 -52.03
N GLU A 435 4.84 -1.49 -52.03
CA GLU A 435 4.53 -2.90 -51.80
C GLU A 435 4.13 -3.15 -50.34
N MET A 436 3.16 -4.05 -50.15
CA MET A 436 2.65 -4.42 -48.83
C MET A 436 3.32 -5.73 -48.40
N THR A 437 4.05 -5.68 -47.30
CA THR A 437 4.65 -6.87 -46.66
C THR A 437 3.83 -7.25 -45.42
N ALA A 438 3.44 -8.52 -45.33
CA ALA A 438 2.74 -9.06 -44.16
C ALA A 438 3.73 -9.79 -43.26
N ILE A 439 3.72 -9.43 -41.98
CA ILE A 439 4.58 -10.01 -40.94
C ILE A 439 3.66 -10.73 -39.95
N GLU A 440 3.75 -12.05 -39.88
CA GLU A 440 3.09 -12.82 -38.82
C GLU A 440 3.82 -12.62 -37.49
N VAL A 441 3.06 -12.30 -36.44
CA VAL A 441 3.58 -12.12 -35.08
C VAL A 441 2.85 -13.04 -34.12
N THR A 442 3.61 -13.64 -33.20
CA THR A 442 3.06 -14.45 -32.11
C THR A 442 2.70 -13.56 -30.92
N ASP A 443 1.81 -14.05 -30.06
CA ASP A 443 1.50 -13.36 -28.81
C ASP A 443 2.77 -13.18 -27.97
N GLY A 444 2.97 -11.97 -27.42
CA GLY A 444 4.18 -11.64 -26.66
C GLY A 444 5.31 -11.04 -27.49
N THR A 445 5.14 -10.82 -28.80
CA THR A 445 6.22 -10.26 -29.65
C THR A 445 6.58 -8.83 -29.23
N PHE A 446 7.82 -8.60 -28.81
CA PHE A 446 8.34 -7.27 -28.52
C PHE A 446 8.48 -6.41 -29.78
N ALA A 447 7.87 -5.23 -29.79
CA ALA A 447 7.84 -4.34 -30.95
C ALA A 447 8.51 -2.98 -30.73
N GLY A 448 8.90 -2.66 -29.50
CA GLY A 448 9.63 -1.45 -29.18
C GLY A 448 9.30 -0.93 -27.78
N LEU A 449 9.67 0.32 -27.56
CA LEU A 449 9.55 1.03 -26.31
C LEU A 449 8.67 2.26 -26.49
N CYS A 450 7.89 2.60 -25.47
CA CYS A 450 7.31 3.92 -25.30
C CYS A 450 7.50 4.37 -23.85
N GLY A 451 7.28 5.64 -23.57
CA GLY A 451 7.45 6.13 -22.21
C GLY A 451 6.78 7.47 -21.95
N LEU A 452 6.72 7.78 -20.67
CA LEU A 452 6.14 8.98 -20.09
C LEU A 452 7.20 9.67 -19.24
N VAL A 453 7.33 10.99 -19.35
CA VAL A 453 8.02 11.82 -18.36
C VAL A 453 7.02 12.81 -17.78
N SER A 454 6.65 12.64 -16.52
CA SER A 454 5.55 13.35 -15.87
C SER A 454 6.00 14.57 -15.05
N GLN A 455 5.14 15.58 -15.04
CA GLN A 455 5.20 16.74 -14.17
C GLN A 455 3.81 16.93 -13.54
N PRO A 456 3.45 16.13 -12.51
CA PRO A 456 2.10 16.10 -11.94
C PRO A 456 1.60 17.46 -11.47
N GLU A 457 2.48 18.27 -10.88
CA GLU A 457 2.19 19.62 -10.39
C GLU A 457 1.79 20.60 -11.51
N ARG A 458 2.10 20.27 -12.76
CA ARG A 458 1.72 21.02 -13.96
C ARG A 458 0.63 20.33 -14.77
N ALA A 459 0.10 19.19 -14.30
CA ALA A 459 -0.82 18.33 -15.06
C ALA A 459 -0.33 18.07 -16.50
N THR A 460 0.97 17.83 -16.66
CA THR A 460 1.65 17.68 -17.95
C THR A 460 2.47 16.39 -18.00
N VAL A 461 2.54 15.76 -19.17
CA VAL A 461 3.40 14.61 -19.42
C VAL A 461 4.03 14.67 -20.81
N ASP A 462 5.26 14.19 -20.92
CA ASP A 462 5.99 14.07 -22.18
C ASP A 462 5.90 12.64 -22.67
N LEU A 463 5.50 12.44 -23.92
CA LEU A 463 5.51 11.14 -24.59
C LEU A 463 6.79 10.94 -25.40
N GLY A 464 7.32 9.72 -25.32
CA GLY A 464 8.40 9.23 -26.16
C GLY A 464 8.10 7.84 -26.72
N GLN A 465 8.64 7.54 -27.90
CA GLN A 465 8.52 6.21 -28.51
C GLN A 465 9.72 5.87 -29.39
N LEU A 466 10.11 4.59 -29.35
CA LEU A 466 11.07 3.95 -30.23
C LEU A 466 10.58 2.58 -30.66
N LEU A 467 10.40 2.38 -31.96
CA LEU A 467 9.95 1.10 -32.51
C LEU A 467 11.13 0.32 -33.10
N ILE A 468 11.11 -1.00 -32.92
CA ILE A 468 11.97 -1.92 -33.65
C ILE A 468 11.75 -1.68 -35.15
N SER A 469 12.85 -1.65 -35.90
CA SER A 469 12.90 -1.17 -37.29
C SER A 469 11.89 -1.87 -38.21
N ARG A 470 11.64 -3.18 -38.00
CA ARG A 470 10.64 -3.94 -38.77
C ARG A 470 9.19 -3.51 -38.54
N PHE A 471 8.87 -2.88 -37.41
CA PHE A 471 7.52 -2.42 -37.04
C PHE A 471 7.34 -0.91 -37.21
N GLN A 472 8.36 -0.18 -37.65
CA GLN A 472 8.21 1.22 -38.01
C GLN A 472 7.28 1.39 -39.20
N ARG A 473 6.54 2.50 -39.24
CA ARG A 473 5.54 2.82 -40.28
C ARG A 473 4.42 1.76 -40.39
N THR A 474 4.08 1.12 -39.27
CA THR A 474 2.92 0.24 -39.13
C THR A 474 1.92 0.84 -38.13
N PHE A 475 0.82 0.12 -37.82
CA PHE A 475 -0.16 0.53 -36.82
C PHE A 475 0.44 0.64 -35.40
N VAL A 476 1.53 -0.07 -35.11
CA VAL A 476 2.07 -0.25 -33.74
C VAL A 476 2.31 1.10 -33.06
N GLY A 477 2.95 2.04 -33.77
CA GLY A 477 3.24 3.36 -33.23
C GLY A 477 1.97 4.14 -32.87
N THR A 478 1.00 4.13 -33.79
CA THR A 478 -0.28 4.82 -33.62
C THR A 478 -1.07 4.23 -32.45
N HIS A 479 -1.21 2.90 -32.37
CA HIS A 479 -1.98 2.24 -31.32
C HIS A 479 -1.37 2.43 -29.94
N ALA A 480 -0.04 2.31 -29.81
CA ALA A 480 0.63 2.51 -28.53
C ALA A 480 0.47 3.95 -28.01
N ASN A 481 0.65 4.96 -28.88
CA ASN A 481 0.44 6.35 -28.48
C ASN A 481 -1.04 6.68 -28.23
N ALA A 482 -1.97 6.09 -28.98
CA ALA A 482 -3.40 6.28 -28.74
C ALA A 482 -3.80 5.82 -27.34
N LEU A 483 -3.35 4.63 -26.91
CA LEU A 483 -3.59 4.13 -25.55
C LEU A 483 -3.08 5.12 -24.49
N LEU A 484 -1.86 5.65 -24.66
CA LEU A 484 -1.30 6.62 -23.74
C LEU A 484 -2.03 7.97 -23.77
N LEU A 485 -2.43 8.45 -24.94
CA LEU A 485 -3.18 9.71 -25.09
C LEU A 485 -4.55 9.63 -24.41
N HIS A 486 -5.31 8.56 -24.65
CA HIS A 486 -6.56 8.30 -23.93
C HIS A 486 -6.31 8.24 -22.43
N TYR A 487 -5.31 7.49 -22.00
CA TYR A 487 -5.00 7.38 -20.58
C TYR A 487 -4.62 8.72 -19.95
N CYS A 488 -3.88 9.58 -20.66
CA CYS A 488 -3.42 10.86 -20.13
C CYS A 488 -4.50 11.95 -20.17
N LEU A 489 -5.25 12.07 -21.26
CA LEU A 489 -6.14 13.22 -21.52
C LEU A 489 -7.63 12.93 -21.25
N ASP A 490 -8.08 11.68 -21.26
CA ASP A 490 -9.47 11.36 -20.89
C ASP A 490 -9.73 11.76 -19.43
N SER A 491 -10.98 12.07 -19.12
CA SER A 491 -11.39 12.51 -17.77
C SER A 491 -11.17 11.40 -16.74
N VAL A 492 -11.06 11.77 -15.46
CA VAL A 492 -10.98 10.78 -14.36
C VAL A 492 -12.24 9.92 -14.28
N GLU A 493 -13.41 10.45 -14.68
CA GLU A 493 -14.68 9.70 -14.72
C GLU A 493 -14.67 8.63 -15.82
N ASP A 494 -14.08 8.95 -16.97
CA ASP A 494 -13.79 7.99 -18.05
C ASP A 494 -12.58 7.10 -17.73
N GLY A 495 -11.93 7.36 -16.59
CA GLY A 495 -10.77 6.70 -16.00
C GLY A 495 -9.45 6.89 -16.76
N GLY A 496 -9.31 8.03 -17.44
CA GLY A 496 -8.00 8.61 -17.71
C GLY A 496 -7.47 9.39 -16.50
N LEU A 497 -6.36 10.10 -16.69
CA LEU A 497 -5.68 10.89 -15.67
C LEU A 497 -6.20 12.33 -15.57
N GLY A 498 -6.98 12.79 -16.55
CA GLY A 498 -7.44 14.18 -16.61
C GLY A 498 -6.31 15.20 -16.68
N LEU A 499 -5.18 14.86 -17.32
CA LEU A 499 -4.09 15.80 -17.54
C LEU A 499 -4.52 16.90 -18.52
N ARG A 500 -3.89 18.07 -18.41
CA ARG A 500 -4.22 19.23 -19.25
C ARG A 500 -3.39 19.28 -20.53
N ARG A 501 -2.24 18.61 -20.53
CA ARG A 501 -1.27 18.71 -21.62
C ARG A 501 -0.47 17.41 -21.75
N VAL A 502 -0.39 16.93 -22.99
CA VAL A 502 0.60 15.94 -23.40
C VAL A 502 1.54 16.60 -24.39
N GLN A 503 2.85 16.43 -24.20
CA GLN A 503 3.86 17.02 -25.07
C GLN A 503 4.75 15.97 -25.73
N TRP A 504 5.33 16.35 -26.86
CA TRP A 504 6.23 15.52 -27.65
C TRP A 504 7.46 16.35 -28.01
N GLN A 505 8.63 15.88 -27.60
CA GLN A 505 9.91 16.54 -27.88
C GLN A 505 10.72 15.72 -28.88
N ALA A 506 11.07 16.32 -30.01
CA ALA A 506 11.96 15.73 -30.99
C ALA A 506 13.13 16.66 -31.29
N ASN A 507 14.27 16.12 -31.74
CA ASN A 507 15.27 16.97 -32.41
C ASN A 507 14.58 17.68 -33.58
N ALA A 508 14.76 19.00 -33.73
CA ALA A 508 14.11 19.79 -34.77
C ALA A 508 14.43 19.29 -36.19
N SER A 509 15.59 18.68 -36.39
CA SER A 509 15.99 18.06 -37.66
C SER A 509 15.46 16.64 -37.86
N ASN A 510 14.83 16.03 -36.83
CA ASN A 510 14.18 14.72 -36.95
C ASN A 510 12.75 14.85 -37.51
N VAL A 511 12.68 15.09 -38.82
CA VAL A 511 11.41 15.28 -39.55
C VAL A 511 10.47 14.09 -39.39
N ALA A 512 10.99 12.86 -39.28
CA ALA A 512 10.18 11.66 -39.11
C ALA A 512 9.42 11.65 -37.77
N SER A 513 10.08 11.99 -36.66
CA SER A 513 9.45 12.07 -35.34
C SER A 513 8.45 13.23 -35.26
N VAL A 514 8.81 14.40 -35.80
CA VAL A 514 7.90 15.57 -35.87
C VAL A 514 6.64 15.24 -36.66
N ASN A 515 6.76 14.57 -37.81
CA ASN A 515 5.60 14.15 -38.61
C ASN A 515 4.77 13.06 -37.94
N ALA A 516 5.39 12.18 -37.15
CA ALA A 516 4.65 11.18 -36.37
C ALA A 516 3.77 11.84 -35.30
N ALA A 517 4.30 12.84 -34.57
CA ALA A 517 3.53 13.61 -33.60
C ALA A 517 2.40 14.40 -34.26
N LYS A 518 2.69 15.13 -35.35
CA LYS A 518 1.66 15.87 -36.12
C LYS A 518 0.54 14.97 -36.63
N ARG A 519 0.87 13.75 -37.06
CA ARG A 519 -0.14 12.77 -37.51
C ARG A 519 -1.13 12.42 -36.40
N LEU A 520 -0.68 12.36 -35.15
CA LEU A 520 -1.52 12.09 -33.97
C LEU A 520 -2.32 13.31 -33.50
N GLY A 521 -2.18 14.47 -34.17
CA GLY A 521 -2.89 15.70 -33.83
C GLY A 521 -2.09 16.70 -33.00
N PHE A 522 -0.84 16.39 -32.63
CA PHE A 522 0.01 17.34 -31.90
C PHE A 522 0.29 18.58 -32.74
N GLN A 523 0.16 19.75 -32.11
CA GLN A 523 0.46 21.05 -32.70
C GLN A 523 1.91 21.44 -32.42
N LEU A 524 2.61 21.98 -33.41
CA LEU A 524 3.96 22.52 -33.24
C LEU A 524 3.86 23.92 -32.62
N GLU A 525 4.34 24.08 -31.39
CA GLU A 525 4.34 25.38 -30.70
C GLU A 525 5.60 26.19 -30.98
N GLY A 526 6.73 25.52 -31.20
CA GLY A 526 7.98 26.22 -31.53
C GLY A 526 9.22 25.33 -31.54
N VAL A 527 10.36 25.96 -31.82
CA VAL A 527 11.69 25.35 -31.76
C VAL A 527 12.52 26.00 -30.66
N ILE A 528 12.84 25.22 -29.63
CA ILE A 528 13.71 25.64 -28.54
C ILE A 528 15.15 25.42 -29.01
N ARG A 529 15.82 26.52 -29.39
CA ARG A 529 17.21 26.49 -29.85
C ARG A 529 18.13 26.18 -28.67
N TRP A 530 19.17 25.37 -28.92
CA TRP A 530 20.19 24.99 -27.93
C TRP A 530 19.63 24.48 -26.60
N GLN A 531 18.51 23.75 -26.62
CA GLN A 531 17.92 23.23 -25.40
C GLN A 531 18.84 22.23 -24.69
N GLN A 532 19.63 21.46 -25.45
CA GLN A 532 20.53 20.44 -24.93
C GLN A 532 21.82 20.35 -25.75
N VAL A 533 22.85 19.79 -25.13
CA VAL A 533 24.09 19.34 -25.78
C VAL A 533 24.01 17.82 -25.98
N LEU A 534 24.42 17.32 -27.14
CA LEU A 534 24.45 15.90 -27.45
C LEU A 534 25.81 15.27 -27.10
N PRO A 535 25.87 13.94 -26.87
CA PRO A 535 27.14 13.22 -26.78
C PRO A 535 28.04 13.45 -28.00
N ILE A 536 29.36 13.36 -27.78
CA ILE A 536 30.36 13.49 -28.84
C ILE A 536 30.14 12.40 -29.89
N GLY A 537 30.27 12.76 -31.18
CA GLY A 537 30.04 11.85 -32.30
C GLY A 537 28.58 11.80 -32.80
N LYS A 538 27.63 12.44 -32.11
CA LYS A 538 26.24 12.57 -32.57
C LYS A 538 26.09 13.64 -33.66
N ARG A 539 25.01 13.54 -34.42
CA ARG A 539 24.65 14.52 -35.44
C ARG A 539 24.05 15.77 -34.80
N ALA A 540 24.60 16.93 -35.14
CA ALA A 540 24.06 18.22 -34.72
C ALA A 540 22.67 18.49 -35.32
N SER A 541 21.85 19.28 -34.62
CA SER A 541 20.75 19.97 -35.29
C SER A 541 21.32 20.93 -36.35
N GLU A 542 20.52 21.21 -37.38
CA GLU A 542 20.89 22.16 -38.43
C GLU A 542 21.28 23.52 -37.82
N GLY A 543 22.47 24.02 -38.13
CA GLY A 543 23.03 25.25 -37.57
C GLY A 543 23.61 25.16 -36.15
N ALA A 544 23.65 23.97 -35.54
CA ALA A 544 24.14 23.73 -34.17
C ALA A 544 25.40 22.84 -34.10
N GLY A 545 26.16 22.78 -35.21
CA GLY A 545 27.40 22.01 -35.30
C GLY A 545 28.56 22.62 -34.53
N LEU A 546 29.64 21.84 -34.38
CA LEU A 546 30.87 22.26 -33.71
C LEU A 546 31.81 23.12 -34.59
N GLU A 547 31.45 23.29 -35.87
CA GLU A 547 32.22 24.00 -36.91
C GLU A 547 32.38 25.51 -36.60
N ARG A 548 31.55 26.07 -35.72
CA ARG A 548 31.48 27.51 -35.47
C ARG A 548 32.66 28.00 -34.63
N GLU A 549 33.42 28.96 -35.16
CA GLU A 549 34.52 29.61 -34.47
C GLU A 549 34.05 30.31 -33.18
N GLY A 550 34.79 30.13 -32.09
CA GLY A 550 34.45 30.69 -30.76
C GLY A 550 33.39 29.94 -29.95
N LEU A 551 32.88 28.79 -30.43
CA LEU A 551 31.95 27.96 -29.65
C LEU A 551 32.67 27.31 -28.44
N PRO A 552 32.14 27.41 -27.21
CA PRO A 552 32.69 26.69 -26.06
C PRO A 552 32.64 25.17 -26.28
N ARG A 553 33.78 24.50 -26.15
CA ARG A 553 33.91 23.04 -26.32
C ARG A 553 34.22 22.29 -25.03
N LEU A 554 34.47 23.01 -23.93
CA LEU A 554 34.68 22.42 -22.61
C LEU A 554 33.59 22.89 -21.65
N GLY A 555 33.00 21.95 -20.92
CA GLY A 555 32.09 22.21 -19.81
C GLY A 555 32.84 22.70 -18.58
N LEU A 556 32.09 23.24 -17.61
CA LEU A 556 32.62 23.66 -16.30
C LEU A 556 33.23 22.50 -15.50
N ASP A 557 32.82 21.27 -15.82
CA ASP A 557 33.32 20.02 -15.24
C ASP A 557 34.56 19.46 -15.96
N GLY A 558 35.09 20.18 -16.96
CA GLY A 558 36.25 19.78 -17.75
C GLY A 558 35.94 18.78 -18.86
N ARG A 559 34.68 18.36 -19.03
CA ARG A 559 34.30 17.41 -20.09
C ARG A 559 34.12 18.12 -21.42
N GLU A 560 34.47 17.43 -22.51
CA GLU A 560 34.19 17.93 -23.86
C GLU A 560 32.68 17.97 -24.12
N LEU A 561 32.22 19.08 -24.68
CA LEU A 561 30.83 19.31 -25.09
C LEU A 561 30.66 18.92 -26.55
N GLY A 562 29.67 18.07 -26.83
CA GLY A 562 29.30 17.71 -28.20
C GLY A 562 28.46 18.79 -28.90
N PRO A 563 27.88 18.47 -30.07
CA PRO A 563 27.08 19.44 -30.82
C PRO A 563 25.75 19.77 -30.13
N GLY A 564 25.13 20.87 -30.55
CA GLY A 564 23.86 21.33 -30.00
C GLY A 564 22.64 20.59 -30.56
N ARG A 565 21.63 20.41 -29.70
CA ARG A 565 20.27 19.99 -30.06
C ARG A 565 19.31 21.17 -30.01
N HIS A 566 18.65 21.43 -31.13
CA HIS A 566 17.42 22.22 -31.19
C HIS A 566 16.25 21.27 -31.03
N THR A 567 15.25 21.65 -30.24
CA THR A 567 14.10 20.78 -29.97
C THR A 567 12.84 21.38 -30.55
N ALA A 568 12.17 20.63 -31.42
CA ALA A 568 10.80 20.91 -31.79
C ALA A 568 9.90 20.50 -30.62
N MET A 569 9.18 21.46 -30.05
CA MET A 569 8.21 21.26 -28.99
C MET A 569 6.82 21.18 -29.63
N LEU A 570 6.17 20.02 -29.49
CA LEU A 570 4.79 19.84 -29.91
C LEU A 570 3.92 19.46 -28.71
N SER A 571 2.64 19.79 -28.78
CA SER A 571 1.68 19.44 -27.73
C SER A 571 0.30 19.10 -28.26
N LEU A 572 -0.42 18.31 -27.48
CA LEU A 572 -1.84 18.10 -27.59
C LEU A 572 -2.44 18.44 -26.22
N CYS A 573 -3.21 19.52 -26.17
CA CYS A 573 -3.81 20.03 -24.94
C CYS A 573 -5.22 19.46 -24.74
N TRP A 574 -5.76 19.59 -23.54
CA TRP A 574 -7.09 19.09 -23.20
C TRP A 574 -8.21 19.70 -24.06
N ASP A 575 -8.09 20.97 -24.42
CA ASP A 575 -9.01 21.66 -25.33
C ASP A 575 -8.92 21.12 -26.76
N ASP A 576 -7.73 20.80 -27.26
CA ASP A 576 -7.56 20.08 -28.53
C ASP A 576 -8.20 18.69 -28.47
N TRP A 577 -8.03 18.00 -27.33
CA TRP A 577 -8.53 16.64 -27.11
C TRP A 577 -10.06 16.57 -27.19
N VAL A 578 -10.74 17.43 -26.44
CA VAL A 578 -12.21 17.54 -26.44
C VAL A 578 -12.72 18.20 -27.73
N GLY A 579 -11.91 19.04 -28.37
CA GLY A 579 -12.21 19.75 -29.62
C GLY A 579 -12.11 18.92 -30.90
N GLY A 580 -12.08 17.59 -30.83
CA GLY A 580 -11.99 16.69 -31.98
C GLY A 580 -10.70 15.87 -32.06
N GLY A 581 -9.71 16.16 -31.20
CA GLY A 581 -8.44 15.44 -31.15
C GLY A 581 -8.62 13.97 -30.76
N ARG A 582 -9.54 13.70 -29.82
CA ARG A 582 -9.91 12.35 -29.41
C ARG A 582 -10.47 11.53 -30.57
N GLU A 583 -11.45 12.07 -31.30
CA GLU A 583 -12.07 11.42 -32.46
C GLU A 583 -11.06 11.21 -33.60
N HIS A 584 -10.14 12.16 -33.79
CA HIS A 584 -9.06 12.04 -34.76
C HIS A 584 -8.16 10.85 -34.43
N VAL A 585 -7.70 10.71 -33.19
CA VAL A 585 -6.89 9.58 -32.73
C VAL A 585 -7.65 8.25 -32.87
N ASP A 586 -8.92 8.21 -32.46
CA ASP A 586 -9.78 7.03 -32.62
C ASP A 586 -9.92 6.61 -34.10
N SER A 587 -10.00 7.58 -35.02
CA SER A 587 -10.10 7.30 -36.45
C SER A 587 -8.84 6.66 -37.02
N LEU A 588 -7.66 7.00 -36.46
CA LEU A 588 -6.38 6.42 -36.86
C LEU A 588 -6.21 4.99 -36.37
N VAL A 589 -6.79 4.64 -35.21
CA VAL A 589 -6.76 3.28 -34.64
C VAL A 589 -7.71 2.34 -35.39
N ARG A 590 -8.79 2.88 -35.98
CA ARG A 590 -9.74 2.10 -36.80
C ARG A 590 -9.25 1.79 -38.21
N ARG A 591 -8.21 2.48 -38.70
CA ARG A 591 -7.56 2.24 -39.99
C ARG A 591 -6.54 1.11 -39.90
#